data_AF-A0A820L6E2-F1
#
_entry.id   AF-A0A820L6E2-F1
#
_cell.length_a   1.000
_cell.length_b   1.000
_cell.length_c   1.000
_cell.angle_alpha   90.00
_cell.angle_beta   90.00
_cell.angle_gamma   90.00
#
_symmetry.space_group_name_H-M   'P 1'
#
loop_
_entity.id
_entity.type
_entity.pdbx_description
1 polymer ?
#
loop_
_entity_poly.entity_id
_entity_poly.type
_entity_poly.pdbx_seq_one_letter_code
_entity_poly.pdbx_strand_id
1 'polypeptide(L)'
;CLPISKLLNNTIINSGYLNRTKYYPLLCRQNRTMMCFYDNDLICICNLERFSNCFSFNHTMNYDCQGHNYCENDGQCFQNNETCPTKSTCVCQDCYYGAKCQFSAKVFLFSLDPILGYHIKTNISINQNNVFIVTIITQIHDPIHRQLIDDIDEDERRIWRLTKYSYSSQIYNSFINLFHFLVPWPINLVTTLILIKKIARRRLNIYPQQSYQDHFQRQIYRHQHLLYAPCMLILLSLPRFIISLSKQCMKSAHEPWIFLIGYFASFIPSMMTFVVFVLPSKNYKSELRSFYEQKFRRFRRNP
;
A
#
# COMPACT_ATOMS: atom_id res chain seq x y z
N CYS A 1 -0.02 -7.48 -24.69
CA CYS A 1 0.86 -7.29 -25.86
C CYS A 1 0.07 -6.60 -26.97
N LEU A 2 0.73 -5.91 -27.91
CA LEU A 2 0.06 -5.25 -29.05
C LEU A 2 0.15 -6.12 -30.32
N PRO A 3 -0.89 -6.17 -31.16
CA PRO A 3 -0.82 -6.89 -32.44
C PRO A 3 0.11 -6.15 -33.41
N ILE A 4 0.90 -6.87 -34.21
CA ILE A 4 1.77 -6.27 -35.22
C ILE A 4 1.01 -5.46 -36.27
N SER A 5 -0.30 -5.74 -36.46
CA SER A 5 -1.18 -4.99 -37.37
C SER A 5 -1.30 -3.51 -37.02
N LYS A 6 -1.04 -3.15 -35.76
CA LYS A 6 -1.02 -1.76 -35.29
C LYS A 6 0.39 -1.14 -35.29
N LEU A 7 1.42 -1.93 -35.57
CA LEU A 7 2.83 -1.55 -35.39
C LEU A 7 3.61 -1.49 -36.70
N LEU A 8 3.24 -2.30 -37.68
CA LEU A 8 3.89 -2.40 -38.98
C LEU A 8 2.93 -2.00 -40.10
N ASN A 9 3.49 -1.60 -41.24
CA ASN A 9 2.70 -1.28 -42.43
C ASN A 9 2.11 -2.56 -43.04
N ASN A 10 0.93 -2.45 -43.67
CA ASN A 10 0.20 -3.57 -44.27
C ASN A 10 1.03 -4.34 -45.31
N THR A 11 1.93 -3.67 -46.04
CA THR A 11 2.87 -4.31 -46.97
C THR A 11 3.84 -5.28 -46.29
N ILE A 12 4.28 -4.97 -45.07
CA ILE A 12 5.20 -5.83 -44.29
C ILE A 12 4.42 -6.97 -43.63
N ILE A 13 3.20 -6.70 -43.16
CA ILE A 13 2.32 -7.71 -42.55
C ILE A 13 1.97 -8.81 -43.56
N ASN A 14 1.62 -8.40 -44.79
CA ASN A 14 1.28 -9.32 -45.88
C ASN A 14 2.50 -9.98 -46.54
N SER A 15 3.72 -9.63 -46.13
CA SER A 15 4.93 -10.29 -46.61
C SER A 15 5.08 -11.69 -46.00
N GLY A 16 5.84 -12.56 -46.67
CA GLY A 16 6.13 -13.90 -46.15
C GLY A 16 6.81 -13.85 -44.78
N TYR A 17 6.58 -14.90 -43.98
CA TYR A 17 7.05 -15.02 -42.59
C TYR A 17 8.51 -14.58 -42.37
N LEU A 18 9.44 -15.07 -43.19
CA LEU A 18 10.87 -14.74 -43.09
C LEU A 18 11.21 -13.27 -43.33
N ASN A 19 10.40 -12.57 -44.13
CA ASN A 19 10.60 -11.14 -44.38
C ASN A 19 10.01 -10.29 -43.26
N ARG A 20 8.88 -10.73 -42.68
CA ARG A 20 8.23 -10.04 -41.57
C ARG A 20 9.06 -10.10 -40.28
N THR A 21 9.65 -11.25 -39.95
CA THR A 21 10.45 -11.45 -38.73
C THR A 21 11.73 -10.60 -38.69
N LYS A 22 12.27 -10.18 -39.83
CA LYS A 22 13.42 -9.25 -39.91
C LYS A 22 13.14 -7.89 -39.23
N TYR A 23 11.88 -7.48 -39.16
CA TYR A 23 11.49 -6.19 -38.58
C TYR A 23 11.20 -6.26 -37.07
N TYR A 24 11.14 -7.45 -36.48
CA TYR A 24 10.75 -7.66 -35.09
C TYR A 24 11.74 -7.06 -34.07
N PRO A 25 13.07 -7.17 -34.27
CA PRO A 25 14.02 -6.50 -33.39
C PRO A 25 13.89 -4.97 -33.41
N LEU A 26 13.47 -4.38 -34.53
CA LEU A 26 13.31 -2.92 -34.66
C LEU A 26 12.18 -2.39 -33.78
N LEU A 27 11.10 -3.15 -33.59
CA LEU A 27 9.95 -2.76 -32.78
C LEU A 27 10.35 -2.53 -31.31
N CYS A 28 11.14 -3.45 -30.74
CA CYS A 28 11.66 -3.33 -29.37
C CYS A 28 12.67 -2.19 -29.22
N ARG A 29 13.41 -1.85 -30.29
CA ARG A 29 14.42 -0.78 -30.30
C ARG A 29 13.81 0.61 -30.44
N GLN A 30 12.79 0.75 -31.27
CA GLN A 30 12.11 2.03 -31.52
C GLN A 30 11.19 2.44 -30.38
N ASN A 31 10.50 1.49 -29.75
CA ASN A 31 9.55 1.78 -28.68
C ASN A 31 10.05 1.27 -27.32
N ARG A 32 10.66 2.17 -26.53
CA ARG A 32 11.23 1.83 -25.21
C ARG A 32 10.19 1.40 -24.16
N THR A 33 8.91 1.70 -24.34
CA THR A 33 7.85 1.28 -23.41
C THR A 33 7.17 -0.02 -23.84
N MET A 34 7.51 -0.55 -25.02
CA MET A 34 6.95 -1.80 -25.52
C MET A 34 7.55 -3.00 -24.79
N MET A 35 6.70 -3.73 -24.06
CA MET A 35 7.08 -4.97 -23.37
C MET A 35 6.93 -6.20 -24.25
N CYS A 36 5.87 -6.27 -25.06
CA CYS A 36 5.61 -7.40 -25.93
C CYS A 36 4.65 -7.05 -27.08
N PHE A 37 4.80 -7.77 -28.19
CA PHE A 37 3.92 -7.73 -29.35
C PHE A 37 3.66 -9.14 -29.87
N TYR A 38 2.64 -9.31 -30.70
CA TYR A 38 2.29 -10.62 -31.25
C TYR A 38 1.82 -10.54 -32.69
N ASP A 39 2.12 -11.60 -33.43
CA ASP A 39 1.68 -11.89 -34.79
C ASP A 39 0.60 -12.99 -34.75
N ASN A 40 0.22 -13.55 -35.89
CA ASN A 40 -0.76 -14.64 -35.95
C ASN A 40 -0.26 -15.95 -35.34
N ASP A 41 1.06 -16.20 -35.39
CA ASP A 41 1.65 -17.48 -34.97
C ASP A 41 2.74 -17.31 -33.88
N LEU A 42 3.12 -16.07 -33.57
CA LEU A 42 4.26 -15.77 -32.68
C LEU A 42 3.87 -14.74 -31.63
N ILE A 43 4.31 -14.97 -30.40
CA ILE A 43 4.41 -13.94 -29.37
C ILE A 43 5.87 -13.54 -29.17
N CYS A 44 6.14 -12.25 -29.14
CA CYS A 44 7.47 -11.68 -29.00
C CYS A 44 7.57 -10.80 -27.75
N ILE A 45 8.59 -11.03 -26.94
CA ILE A 45 8.88 -10.29 -25.71
C ILE A 45 10.15 -9.48 -25.92
N CYS A 46 10.10 -8.19 -25.60
CA CYS A 46 11.26 -7.31 -25.65
C CYS A 46 12.08 -7.47 -24.36
N ASN A 47 13.31 -7.96 -24.48
CA ASN A 47 14.21 -8.10 -23.33
C ASN A 47 14.81 -6.74 -22.89
N LEU A 48 15.57 -6.74 -21.79
CA LEU A 48 16.22 -5.53 -21.26
C LEU A 48 17.22 -4.90 -22.25
N GLU A 49 17.85 -5.72 -23.09
CA GLU A 49 18.77 -5.31 -24.15
C GLU A 49 18.06 -4.85 -25.43
N ARG A 50 16.72 -4.81 -25.43
CA ARG A 50 15.86 -4.41 -26.56
C ARG A 50 15.92 -5.33 -27.77
N PHE A 51 16.27 -6.60 -27.56
CA PHE A 51 16.05 -7.67 -28.52
C PHE A 51 14.65 -8.30 -28.33
N SER A 52 14.04 -8.69 -29.45
CA SER A 52 12.77 -9.42 -29.46
C SER A 52 13.03 -10.92 -29.38
N ASN A 53 12.61 -11.55 -28.28
CA ASN A 53 12.59 -13.01 -28.15
C ASN A 53 11.19 -13.50 -28.54
N CYS A 54 11.09 -14.21 -29.66
CA CYS A 54 9.82 -14.66 -30.24
C CYS A 54 9.65 -16.16 -30.12
N PHE A 55 8.45 -16.60 -29.77
CA PHE A 55 8.09 -18.00 -29.57
C PHE A 55 6.78 -18.29 -30.29
N SER A 56 6.65 -19.51 -30.83
CA SER A 56 5.39 -19.98 -31.41
C SER A 56 4.30 -19.95 -30.36
N PHE A 57 3.18 -19.33 -30.69
CA PHE A 57 2.05 -19.20 -29.79
C PHE A 57 0.75 -19.27 -30.58
N ASN A 58 -0.09 -20.25 -30.27
CA ASN A 58 -1.40 -20.35 -30.88
C ASN A 58 -2.40 -19.49 -30.09
N HIS A 59 -2.83 -18.39 -30.71
CA HIS A 59 -3.74 -17.42 -30.09
C HIS A 59 -5.18 -17.93 -29.90
N THR A 60 -5.55 -19.06 -30.51
CA THR A 60 -6.89 -19.67 -30.36
C THR A 60 -6.92 -20.82 -29.35
N MET A 61 -5.76 -21.24 -28.82
CA MET A 61 -5.68 -22.26 -27.79
C MET A 61 -6.18 -21.71 -26.44
N ASN A 62 -7.35 -22.18 -26.02
CA ASN A 62 -7.87 -21.99 -24.67
C ASN A 62 -7.97 -23.38 -24.02
N TYR A 63 -6.91 -23.80 -23.34
CA TYR A 63 -6.90 -25.08 -22.65
C TYR A 63 -7.52 -24.92 -21.28
N ASP A 64 -8.67 -25.55 -21.07
CA ASP A 64 -9.08 -25.90 -19.74
C ASP A 64 -8.09 -26.94 -19.21
N CYS A 65 -7.51 -26.66 -18.06
CA CYS A 65 -6.58 -27.51 -17.34
C CYS A 65 -7.26 -28.88 -16.98
N GLN A 66 -7.60 -29.74 -17.95
CA GLN A 66 -8.42 -30.96 -17.82
C GLN A 66 -9.73 -30.76 -17.01
N GLY A 67 -10.35 -29.57 -17.12
CA GLY A 67 -11.53 -29.20 -16.33
C GLY A 67 -11.25 -28.86 -14.85
N HIS A 68 -9.99 -28.79 -14.41
CA HIS A 68 -9.60 -28.33 -13.09
C HIS A 68 -9.00 -26.93 -13.18
N ASN A 69 -9.70 -25.92 -12.65
CA ASN A 69 -9.17 -24.56 -12.66
C ASN A 69 -7.98 -24.44 -11.71
N TYR A 70 -6.76 -24.57 -12.26
CA TYR A 70 -5.50 -24.37 -11.54
C TYR A 70 -5.32 -22.91 -11.09
N CYS A 71 -5.95 -21.96 -11.80
CA CYS A 71 -5.89 -20.55 -11.50
C CYS A 71 -7.00 -20.16 -10.50
N GLU A 72 -6.64 -19.42 -9.45
CA GLU A 72 -7.59 -18.83 -8.52
C GLU A 72 -8.23 -17.55 -9.11
N ASN A 73 -9.32 -17.08 -8.50
CA ASN A 73 -9.96 -15.78 -8.78
C ASN A 73 -10.28 -15.52 -10.27
N ASP A 74 -10.86 -16.51 -10.94
CA ASP A 74 -11.28 -16.44 -12.36
C ASP A 74 -10.13 -16.13 -13.33
N GLY A 75 -8.89 -16.49 -12.94
CA GLY A 75 -7.73 -16.43 -13.81
C GLY A 75 -7.85 -17.39 -14.99
N GLN A 76 -7.38 -16.97 -16.17
CA GLN A 76 -7.34 -17.81 -17.36
C GLN A 76 -6.10 -18.71 -17.33
N CYS A 77 -6.30 -20.03 -17.33
CA CYS A 77 -5.23 -21.03 -17.44
C CYS A 77 -4.80 -21.17 -18.91
N PHE A 78 -3.50 -21.15 -19.16
CA PHE A 78 -2.90 -21.55 -20.43
C PHE A 78 -1.87 -22.65 -20.17
N GLN A 79 -1.82 -23.65 -21.04
CA GLN A 79 -0.91 -24.79 -20.95
C GLN A 79 -0.09 -24.95 -22.23
N ASN A 80 1.05 -25.61 -22.12
CA ASN A 80 1.94 -25.84 -23.26
C ASN A 80 1.55 -27.03 -24.14
N ASN A 81 0.79 -28.01 -23.64
CA ASN A 81 0.36 -29.18 -24.40
C ASN A 81 -0.96 -29.76 -23.84
N GLU A 82 -1.88 -30.13 -24.73
CA GLU A 82 -3.18 -30.76 -24.43
C GLU A 82 -3.08 -32.13 -23.73
N THR A 83 -2.11 -32.95 -24.14
CA THR A 83 -2.06 -34.37 -23.74
C THR A 83 -1.14 -34.63 -22.56
N CYS A 84 -0.12 -33.80 -22.35
CA CYS A 84 0.81 -33.89 -21.22
C CYS A 84 1.34 -32.49 -20.87
N PRO A 85 0.55 -31.69 -20.13
CA PRO A 85 0.97 -30.34 -19.77
C PRO A 85 2.14 -30.42 -18.78
N THR A 86 3.30 -29.91 -19.17
CA THR A 86 4.46 -29.77 -18.28
C THR A 86 4.59 -28.37 -17.73
N LYS A 87 3.97 -27.36 -18.38
CA LYS A 87 3.96 -25.97 -17.92
C LYS A 87 2.59 -25.35 -18.07
N SER A 88 2.13 -24.70 -17.01
CA SER A 88 0.90 -23.90 -16.99
C SER A 88 1.21 -22.47 -16.55
N THR A 89 0.50 -21.50 -17.11
CA THR A 89 0.57 -20.09 -16.71
C THR A 89 -0.83 -19.54 -16.52
N CYS A 90 -1.01 -18.70 -15.51
CA CYS A 90 -2.28 -18.02 -15.27
C CYS A 90 -2.22 -16.57 -15.74
N VAL A 91 -3.23 -16.14 -16.49
CA VAL A 91 -3.49 -14.73 -16.80
C VAL A 91 -4.57 -14.23 -15.86
N CYS A 92 -4.19 -13.31 -14.98
CA CYS A 92 -5.05 -12.82 -13.93
C CYS A 92 -6.02 -11.76 -14.42
N GLN A 93 -7.23 -11.79 -13.85
CA GLN A 93 -8.17 -10.69 -13.98
C GLN A 93 -7.61 -9.42 -13.30
N ASP A 94 -8.17 -8.28 -13.69
CA ASP A 94 -7.84 -7.00 -13.06
C ASP A 94 -7.93 -7.10 -11.54
N CYS A 95 -6.93 -6.53 -10.86
CA CYS A 95 -6.78 -6.55 -9.41
C CYS A 95 -6.36 -7.89 -8.79
N TYR A 96 -5.93 -8.89 -9.57
CA TYR A 96 -5.37 -10.12 -9.05
C TYR A 96 -3.96 -10.38 -9.60
N TYR A 97 -3.11 -11.04 -8.82
CA TYR A 97 -1.72 -11.29 -9.18
C TYR A 97 -1.15 -12.54 -8.49
N GLY A 98 0.07 -12.95 -8.86
CA GLY A 98 0.73 -14.18 -8.43
C GLY A 98 0.65 -15.28 -9.51
N ALA A 99 1.47 -16.33 -9.37
CA ALA A 99 1.57 -17.42 -10.36
C ALA A 99 0.23 -18.13 -10.64
N LYS A 100 -0.68 -18.14 -9.66
CA LYS A 100 -2.04 -18.70 -9.74
C LYS A 100 -3.13 -17.65 -9.62
N CYS A 101 -2.81 -16.35 -9.72
CA CYS A 101 -3.76 -15.27 -9.43
C CYS A 101 -4.35 -15.30 -8.02
N GLN A 102 -3.62 -15.91 -7.08
CA GLN A 102 -4.06 -16.17 -5.70
C GLN A 102 -4.14 -14.90 -4.83
N PHE A 103 -3.50 -13.81 -5.24
CA PHE A 103 -3.45 -12.56 -4.49
C PHE A 103 -4.39 -11.52 -5.08
N SER A 104 -4.99 -10.69 -4.21
CA SER A 104 -5.86 -9.59 -4.62
C SER A 104 -5.29 -8.23 -4.21
N ALA A 105 -5.27 -7.33 -5.18
CA ALA A 105 -4.98 -5.91 -5.04
C ALA A 105 -6.26 -5.08 -4.73
N LYS A 106 -7.41 -5.73 -4.47
CA LYS A 106 -8.67 -5.04 -4.13
C LYS A 106 -8.70 -4.50 -2.70
N VAL A 107 -7.80 -4.97 -1.83
CA VAL A 107 -7.77 -4.62 -0.40
C VAL A 107 -6.35 -4.21 -0.01
N PHE A 108 -5.93 -3.01 -0.44
CA PHE A 108 -4.71 -2.38 0.07
C PHE A 108 -4.96 -1.78 1.45
N LEU A 109 -5.15 -2.63 2.45
CA LEU A 109 -5.15 -2.20 3.85
C LEU A 109 -3.71 -2.24 4.37
N PHE A 110 -3.15 -1.03 4.50
CA PHE A 110 -2.11 -0.58 5.45
C PHE A 110 -0.85 -1.41 5.71
N SER A 111 -0.62 -2.48 4.97
CA SER A 111 0.59 -3.26 5.01
C SER A 111 1.45 -2.92 3.79
N LEU A 112 2.76 -2.93 3.98
CA LEU A 112 3.73 -2.79 2.91
C LEU A 112 3.71 -4.05 2.02
N ASP A 113 3.37 -5.20 2.62
CA ASP A 113 3.40 -6.54 2.04
C ASP A 113 2.67 -6.67 0.68
N PRO A 114 1.48 -6.06 0.42
CA PRO A 114 0.81 -6.14 -0.88
C PRO A 114 1.39 -5.17 -1.92
N ILE A 115 2.02 -4.07 -1.49
CA ILE A 115 2.67 -3.08 -2.37
C ILE A 115 4.04 -3.61 -2.82
N LEU A 116 4.78 -4.20 -1.88
CA LEU A 116 6.11 -4.74 -2.11
C LEU A 116 6.10 -6.21 -2.53
N GLY A 117 5.03 -6.97 -2.29
CA GLY A 117 4.91 -8.38 -2.68
C GLY A 117 5.03 -8.62 -4.18
N TYR A 118 4.76 -7.60 -5.00
CA TYR A 118 5.02 -7.64 -6.44
C TYR A 118 6.51 -7.47 -6.80
N HIS A 119 7.28 -6.73 -5.99
CA HIS A 119 8.66 -6.31 -6.30
C HIS A 119 9.74 -7.04 -5.49
N ILE A 120 9.37 -7.64 -4.36
CA ILE A 120 10.31 -8.29 -3.46
C ILE A 120 10.42 -9.78 -3.77
N LYS A 121 11.57 -10.21 -4.31
CA LYS A 121 12.11 -11.55 -4.07
C LYS A 121 12.85 -11.53 -2.74
N THR A 122 12.32 -12.11 -1.66
CA THR A 122 13.13 -12.34 -0.45
C THR A 122 12.88 -13.69 0.18
N ASN A 123 13.98 -14.44 0.32
CA ASN A 123 14.14 -15.58 1.19
C ASN A 123 14.79 -15.10 2.50
N ILE A 124 14.02 -14.43 3.38
CA ILE A 124 14.53 -13.96 4.67
C ILE A 124 13.51 -14.25 5.77
N SER A 125 13.93 -15.01 6.78
CA SER A 125 13.20 -15.27 8.02
C SER A 125 13.31 -14.05 8.96
N ILE A 126 12.26 -13.23 9.01
CA ILE A 126 12.20 -12.11 9.96
C ILE A 126 11.61 -12.62 11.28
N ASN A 127 12.46 -12.77 12.30
CA ASN A 127 12.04 -12.92 13.69
C ASN A 127 11.42 -11.59 14.18
N GLN A 128 10.12 -11.62 14.47
CA GLN A 128 9.39 -10.46 14.98
C GLN A 128 9.74 -10.22 16.45
N ASN A 129 10.34 -9.07 16.76
CA ASN A 129 10.51 -8.58 18.12
C ASN A 129 9.38 -7.62 18.52
N ASN A 130 9.02 -7.72 19.80
CA ASN A 130 7.97 -7.00 20.53
C ASN A 130 8.06 -5.46 20.42
N VAL A 131 7.06 -4.84 19.77
CA VAL A 131 6.60 -3.50 20.15
C VAL A 131 5.07 -3.38 19.91
N PHE A 132 4.35 -2.87 20.91
CA PHE A 132 2.94 -2.38 20.94
C PHE A 132 1.78 -3.35 21.27
N ILE A 133 1.67 -3.74 22.55
CA ILE A 133 0.58 -4.55 23.15
C ILE A 133 -0.84 -3.93 23.00
N VAL A 134 -0.98 -2.61 22.89
CA VAL A 134 -2.30 -1.94 22.80
C VAL A 134 -2.86 -1.96 21.37
N THR A 135 -2.01 -1.86 20.36
CA THR A 135 -2.42 -1.95 18.95
C THR A 135 -2.74 -3.40 18.56
N ILE A 136 -2.14 -4.38 19.26
CA ILE A 136 -2.35 -5.82 19.05
C ILE A 136 -3.80 -6.24 19.29
N ILE A 137 -4.54 -5.65 20.23
CA ILE A 137 -5.93 -6.08 20.52
C ILE A 137 -6.86 -5.75 19.35
N THR A 138 -6.72 -4.56 18.75
CA THR A 138 -7.57 -4.13 17.62
C THR A 138 -7.08 -4.63 16.27
N GLN A 139 -5.84 -5.10 16.18
CA GLN A 139 -5.23 -5.65 14.96
C GLN A 139 -4.93 -7.14 15.07
N ILE A 140 -5.51 -7.83 16.05
CA ILE A 140 -5.21 -9.24 16.33
C ILE A 140 -5.62 -10.17 15.18
N HIS A 141 -6.55 -9.72 14.32
CA HIS A 141 -6.98 -10.45 13.15
C HIS A 141 -5.89 -10.53 12.07
N ASP A 142 -4.94 -9.58 12.03
CA ASP A 142 -3.82 -9.58 11.07
C ASP A 142 -2.85 -10.75 11.28
N PRO A 143 -2.26 -10.98 12.48
CA PRO A 143 -1.37 -12.11 12.70
C PRO A 143 -2.10 -13.46 12.63
N ILE A 144 -3.40 -13.52 12.96
CA ILE A 144 -4.19 -14.76 12.94
C ILE A 144 -4.49 -15.22 11.50
N HIS A 145 -4.69 -14.30 10.56
CA HIS A 145 -4.97 -14.62 9.15
C HIS A 145 -3.72 -14.67 8.27
N ARG A 146 -2.52 -14.66 8.87
CA ARG A 146 -1.27 -14.74 8.13
C ARG A 146 -0.97 -16.20 7.78
N GLN A 147 -1.05 -16.53 6.50
CA GLN A 147 -0.78 -17.87 6.00
C GLN A 147 0.56 -17.90 5.26
N LEU A 148 1.26 -19.03 5.39
CA LEU A 148 2.44 -19.34 4.59
C LEU A 148 1.95 -19.96 3.28
N ILE A 149 2.32 -19.38 2.14
CA ILE A 149 1.99 -19.89 0.81
C ILE A 149 3.32 -20.23 0.14
N ASP A 150 3.50 -21.50 -0.19
CA ASP A 150 4.65 -21.98 -0.95
C ASP A 150 4.33 -21.85 -2.44
N ASP A 151 5.15 -21.05 -3.14
CA ASP A 151 5.11 -20.85 -4.57
C ASP A 151 6.22 -21.73 -5.15
N ILE A 152 5.80 -22.91 -5.63
CA ILE A 152 6.70 -23.91 -6.20
C ILE A 152 6.76 -23.63 -7.71
N ASP A 153 7.71 -22.79 -8.13
CA ASP A 153 8.16 -22.72 -9.52
C ASP A 153 9.23 -23.80 -9.74
N GLU A 154 9.29 -24.41 -10.94
CA GLU A 154 10.24 -25.49 -11.28
C GLU A 154 11.73 -25.11 -11.05
N ASP A 155 12.05 -23.81 -11.05
CA ASP A 155 13.43 -23.31 -10.92
C ASP A 155 13.77 -22.69 -9.55
N GLU A 156 12.79 -22.36 -8.69
CA GLU A 156 13.03 -21.74 -7.36
C GLU A 156 11.90 -22.07 -6.35
N ARG A 157 12.25 -22.57 -5.15
CA ARG A 157 11.30 -22.70 -4.02
C ARG A 157 11.12 -21.36 -3.31
N ARG A 158 9.90 -20.81 -3.25
CA ARG A 158 9.63 -19.50 -2.63
C ARG A 158 8.50 -19.60 -1.60
N ILE A 159 8.79 -19.21 -0.35
CA ILE A 159 7.78 -19.17 0.72
C ILE A 159 7.36 -17.72 0.95
N TRP A 160 6.11 -17.41 0.65
CA TRP A 160 5.49 -16.12 0.94
C TRP A 160 4.73 -16.17 2.26
N ARG A 161 4.79 -15.11 3.05
CA ARG A 161 3.95 -14.94 4.24
C ARG A 161 3.01 -13.76 4.02
N LEU A 162 1.89 -14.01 3.35
CA LEU A 162 0.86 -12.99 3.08
C LEU A 162 -0.39 -13.21 3.94
N THR A 163 -1.07 -12.12 4.25
CA THR A 163 -2.35 -12.14 4.98
C THR A 163 -3.48 -12.40 3.98
N LYS A 164 -4.11 -13.57 4.04
CA LYS A 164 -5.28 -13.91 3.21
C LYS A 164 -6.53 -13.69 4.05
N TYR A 165 -7.16 -12.52 3.92
CA TYR A 165 -8.41 -12.25 4.62
C TYR A 165 -9.60 -12.88 3.89
N SER A 166 -10.48 -13.53 4.64
CA SER A 166 -11.84 -13.84 4.17
C SER A 166 -12.60 -12.56 3.86
N TYR A 167 -13.65 -12.64 3.03
CA TYR A 167 -14.49 -11.48 2.70
C TYR A 167 -15.01 -10.74 3.96
N SER A 168 -15.46 -11.50 4.97
CA SER A 168 -15.91 -10.94 6.26
C SER A 168 -14.78 -10.26 7.03
N SER A 169 -13.57 -10.85 7.04
CA SER A 169 -12.40 -10.25 7.69
C SER A 169 -11.93 -8.97 6.99
N GLN A 170 -12.11 -8.85 5.66
CA GLN A 170 -11.80 -7.63 4.90
C GLN A 170 -12.74 -6.48 5.29
N ILE A 171 -14.04 -6.78 5.45
CA ILE A 171 -15.05 -5.81 5.88
C ILE A 171 -14.73 -5.34 7.31
N TYR A 172 -14.44 -6.27 8.22
CA TYR A 172 -14.07 -5.95 9.59
C TYR A 172 -12.84 -5.05 9.66
N ASN A 173 -11.76 -5.40 8.94
CA ASN A 173 -10.54 -4.61 8.90
C ASN A 173 -10.81 -3.20 8.34
N SER A 174 -11.62 -3.09 7.29
CA SER A 174 -12.01 -1.79 6.72
C SER A 174 -12.78 -0.94 7.74
N PHE A 175 -13.72 -1.55 8.48
CA PHE A 175 -14.50 -0.88 9.51
C PHE A 175 -13.63 -0.39 10.69
N ILE A 176 -12.73 -1.24 11.19
CA ILE A 176 -11.82 -0.87 12.29
C ILE A 176 -10.92 0.29 11.90
N ASN A 177 -10.38 0.27 10.68
CA ASN A 177 -9.52 1.36 10.24
C ASN A 177 -10.29 2.67 10.01
N LEU A 178 -11.52 2.59 9.51
CA LEU A 178 -12.42 3.75 9.43
C LEU A 178 -12.70 4.32 10.83
N PHE A 179 -12.95 3.46 11.80
CA PHE A 179 -13.19 3.84 13.18
C PHE A 179 -11.96 4.53 13.80
N HIS A 180 -10.77 3.92 13.68
CA HIS A 180 -9.51 4.48 14.19
C HIS A 180 -9.12 5.80 13.52
N PHE A 181 -9.59 6.06 12.30
CA PHE A 181 -9.41 7.33 11.62
C PHE A 181 -10.41 8.39 12.11
N LEU A 182 -11.71 8.06 12.17
CA LEU A 182 -12.78 9.05 12.41
C LEU A 182 -13.00 9.39 13.88
N VAL A 183 -12.75 8.46 14.81
CA VAL A 183 -13.16 8.60 16.22
C VAL A 183 -12.19 9.39 17.10
N PRO A 184 -10.86 9.31 16.94
CA PRO A 184 -9.93 10.08 17.79
C PRO A 184 -10.10 11.60 17.66
N TRP A 185 -10.44 12.10 16.47
CA TRP A 185 -10.61 13.53 16.23
C TRP A 185 -11.75 14.19 17.01
N PRO A 186 -13.01 13.71 16.94
CA PRO A 186 -14.11 14.32 17.68
C PRO A 186 -13.87 14.20 19.19
N ILE A 187 -13.28 13.09 19.67
CA ILE A 187 -12.92 12.93 21.08
C ILE A 187 -11.91 14.01 21.50
N ASN A 188 -10.84 14.22 20.73
CA ASN A 188 -9.83 15.24 21.05
C ASN A 188 -10.39 16.66 20.98
N LEU A 189 -11.24 16.95 19.99
CA LEU A 189 -11.89 18.25 19.84
C LEU A 189 -12.84 18.54 21.02
N VAL A 190 -13.74 17.61 21.33
CA VAL A 190 -14.70 17.73 22.42
C VAL A 190 -13.99 17.86 23.77
N THR A 191 -12.97 17.05 24.02
CA THR A 191 -12.18 17.11 25.26
C THR A 191 -11.50 18.47 25.43
N THR A 192 -10.92 19.01 24.36
CA THR A 192 -10.28 20.33 24.38
C THR A 192 -11.31 21.45 24.61
N LEU A 193 -12.48 21.38 23.97
CA LEU A 193 -13.55 22.34 24.19
C LEU A 193 -14.10 22.28 25.62
N ILE A 194 -14.24 21.09 26.21
CA ILE A 194 -14.64 20.92 27.61
C ILE A 194 -13.60 21.55 28.55
N LEU A 195 -12.31 21.34 28.29
CA LEU A 195 -11.23 21.94 29.07
C LEU A 195 -11.27 23.47 29.01
N ILE A 196 -11.40 24.05 27.81
CA ILE A 196 -11.49 25.50 27.61
C ILE A 196 -12.73 26.06 28.33
N LYS A 197 -13.89 25.41 28.21
CA LYS A 197 -15.12 25.79 28.93
C LYS A 197 -14.92 25.77 30.45
N LYS A 198 -14.27 24.74 31.00
CA LYS A 198 -13.96 24.64 32.44
C LYS A 198 -13.04 25.78 32.89
N ILE A 199 -12.00 26.10 32.11
CA ILE A 199 -11.07 27.20 32.43
C ILE A 199 -11.78 28.56 32.34
N ALA A 200 -12.62 28.77 31.33
CA ALA A 200 -13.39 30.01 31.15
C ALA A 200 -14.39 30.22 32.30
N ARG A 201 -15.15 29.19 32.68
CA ARG A 201 -16.06 29.23 33.84
C ARG A 201 -15.31 29.53 35.14
N ARG A 202 -14.16 28.88 35.35
CA ARG A 202 -13.35 29.13 36.56
C ARG A 202 -12.86 30.58 36.63
N ARG A 203 -12.50 31.19 35.51
CA ARG A 203 -12.07 32.60 35.47
C ARG A 203 -13.22 33.58 35.64
N LEU A 204 -14.40 33.27 35.09
CA LEU A 204 -15.60 34.08 35.31
C LEU A 204 -15.94 34.18 36.81
N ASN A 205 -15.88 33.04 37.53
CA ASN A 205 -16.14 33.02 38.97
C ASN A 205 -15.11 33.83 39.78
N ILE A 206 -13.89 34.04 39.27
CA ILE A 206 -12.84 34.83 39.92
C ILE A 206 -12.96 36.33 39.56
N TYR A 207 -13.38 36.63 38.32
CA TYR A 207 -13.49 37.99 37.80
C TYR A 207 -14.89 38.24 37.20
N PRO A 208 -15.93 38.39 38.04
CA PRO A 208 -17.33 38.47 37.58
C PRO A 208 -17.67 39.72 36.76
N GLN A 209 -16.78 40.73 36.72
CA GLN A 209 -16.99 41.98 36.00
C GLN A 209 -16.88 41.86 34.46
N GLN A 210 -16.31 40.77 33.95
CA GLN A 210 -16.15 40.54 32.50
C GLN A 210 -17.17 39.52 31.97
N SER A 211 -17.54 39.65 30.70
CA SER A 211 -18.47 38.71 30.06
C SER A 211 -17.84 37.31 29.91
N TYR A 212 -18.66 36.27 30.05
CA TYR A 212 -18.24 34.90 29.77
C TYR A 212 -17.67 34.75 28.35
N GLN A 213 -18.24 35.45 27.37
CA GLN A 213 -17.80 35.40 25.98
C GLN A 213 -16.36 35.93 25.83
N ASP A 214 -16.02 37.03 26.51
CA ASP A 214 -14.66 37.60 26.49
C ASP A 214 -13.63 36.63 27.09
N HIS A 215 -13.98 36.02 28.23
CA HIS A 215 -13.13 35.01 28.84
C HIS A 215 -12.94 33.78 27.94
N PHE A 216 -14.01 33.31 27.32
CA PHE A 216 -13.98 32.15 26.43
C PHE A 216 -13.14 32.41 25.18
N GLN A 217 -13.34 33.55 24.50
CA GLN A 217 -12.61 33.92 23.29
C GLN A 217 -11.11 34.11 23.57
N ARG A 218 -10.75 34.75 24.70
CA ARG A 218 -9.35 34.84 25.16
C ARG A 218 -8.73 33.47 25.43
N GLN A 219 -9.47 32.53 26.01
CA GLN A 219 -8.95 31.17 26.25
C GLN A 219 -8.78 30.39 24.93
N ILE A 220 -9.69 30.54 23.97
CA ILE A 220 -9.53 29.96 22.63
C ILE A 220 -8.27 30.48 21.97
N TYR A 221 -8.07 31.81 21.93
CA TYR A 221 -6.88 32.39 21.30
C TYR A 221 -5.57 31.90 21.95
N ARG A 222 -5.56 31.82 23.28
CA ARG A 222 -4.40 31.34 24.04
C ARG A 222 -4.08 29.85 23.79
N HIS A 223 -5.09 29.02 23.56
CA HIS A 223 -4.95 27.58 23.41
C HIS A 223 -5.26 27.09 21.99
N GLN A 224 -5.23 27.98 21.01
CA GLN A 224 -5.57 27.69 19.61
C GLN A 224 -4.75 26.54 19.03
N HIS A 225 -3.50 26.38 19.47
CA HIS A 225 -2.62 25.28 19.06
C HIS A 225 -3.18 23.90 19.44
N LEU A 226 -3.90 23.77 20.55
CA LEU A 226 -4.56 22.52 20.96
C LEU A 226 -5.75 22.18 20.05
N LEU A 227 -6.32 23.17 19.35
CA LEU A 227 -7.39 23.00 18.38
C LEU A 227 -6.84 22.73 16.96
N TYR A 228 -5.75 23.42 16.58
CA TYR A 228 -5.12 23.23 15.26
C TYR A 228 -4.38 21.89 15.13
N ALA A 229 -3.75 21.41 16.21
CA ALA A 229 -2.95 20.19 16.14
C ALA A 229 -3.76 18.94 15.71
N PRO A 230 -4.94 18.63 16.29
CA PRO A 230 -5.79 17.54 15.79
C PRO A 230 -6.22 17.71 14.33
N CYS A 231 -6.51 18.94 13.89
CA CYS A 231 -6.89 19.23 12.51
C CYS A 231 -5.74 19.00 11.52
N MET A 232 -4.52 19.40 11.90
CA MET A 232 -3.32 19.12 11.09
C MET A 232 -3.08 17.62 11.00
N LEU A 233 -3.22 16.85 12.09
CA LEU A 233 -3.06 15.39 12.05
C LEU A 233 -4.08 14.71 11.13
N ILE A 234 -5.33 15.21 11.06
CA ILE A 234 -6.29 14.77 10.03
C ILE A 234 -5.79 15.11 8.63
N LEU A 235 -5.39 16.36 8.40
CA LEU A 235 -4.98 16.81 7.07
C LEU A 235 -3.85 15.94 6.51
N LEU A 236 -2.90 15.58 7.37
CA LEU A 236 -1.79 14.69 7.00
C LEU A 236 -2.20 13.21 6.84
N SER A 237 -3.30 12.77 7.43
CA SER A 237 -3.79 11.38 7.32
C SER A 237 -4.86 11.18 6.23
N LEU A 238 -5.49 12.27 5.75
CA LEU A 238 -6.47 12.26 4.65
C LEU A 238 -5.96 11.60 3.36
N PRO A 239 -4.73 11.82 2.87
CA PRO A 239 -4.25 11.18 1.64
C PRO A 239 -4.31 9.65 1.74
N ARG A 240 -3.97 9.10 2.91
CA ARG A 240 -4.02 7.66 3.18
C ARG A 240 -5.46 7.14 3.20
N PHE A 241 -6.37 7.91 3.80
CA PHE A 241 -7.79 7.57 3.83
C PHE A 241 -8.41 7.58 2.41
N ILE A 242 -8.09 8.59 1.61
CA ILE A 242 -8.54 8.70 0.21
C ILE A 242 -8.03 7.52 -0.62
N ILE A 243 -6.75 7.16 -0.50
CA ILE A 243 -6.18 5.99 -1.18
C ILE A 243 -6.86 4.70 -0.69
N SER A 244 -7.15 4.59 0.62
CA SER A 244 -7.87 3.43 1.18
C SER A 244 -9.32 3.33 0.70
N LEU A 245 -9.96 4.44 0.34
CA LEU A 245 -11.31 4.48 -0.23
C LEU A 245 -11.32 4.31 -1.76
N SER A 246 -10.15 4.38 -2.40
CA SER A 246 -10.08 4.15 -3.83
C SER A 246 -10.40 2.68 -4.11
N LYS A 247 -11.60 2.43 -4.65
CA LYS A 247 -12.01 1.11 -5.14
C LYS A 247 -11.19 0.63 -6.35
N GLN A 248 -10.31 1.50 -6.85
CA GLN A 248 -9.40 1.20 -7.94
C GLN A 248 -8.18 0.49 -7.34
N CYS A 249 -8.11 -0.82 -7.57
CA CYS A 249 -6.89 -1.57 -7.32
C CYS A 249 -5.74 -1.03 -8.18
N MET A 250 -4.50 -1.28 -7.75
CA MET A 250 -3.32 -1.04 -8.57
C MET A 250 -3.41 -1.91 -9.83
N LYS A 251 -3.76 -1.29 -10.98
CA LYS A 251 -3.96 -1.98 -12.26
C LYS A 251 -2.66 -2.50 -12.88
N SER A 252 -1.53 -1.90 -12.51
CA SER A 252 -0.22 -2.30 -12.99
C SER A 252 0.83 -1.99 -11.94
N ALA A 253 1.71 -2.94 -11.71
CA ALA A 253 2.76 -2.82 -10.72
C ALA A 253 4.01 -2.06 -11.19
N HIS A 254 3.97 -1.52 -12.42
CA HIS A 254 5.02 -0.62 -12.89
C HIS A 254 4.92 0.80 -12.31
N GLU A 255 3.82 1.17 -11.65
CA GLU A 255 3.66 2.50 -11.04
C GLU A 255 3.18 2.45 -9.58
N PRO A 256 3.93 1.81 -8.65
CA PRO A 256 3.53 1.69 -7.25
C PRO A 256 3.71 2.98 -6.44
N TRP A 257 4.35 4.00 -7.02
CA TRP A 257 4.86 5.17 -6.32
C TRP A 257 3.77 5.99 -5.62
N ILE A 258 2.58 6.14 -6.22
CA ILE A 258 1.47 6.89 -5.60
C ILE A 258 1.00 6.22 -4.31
N PHE A 259 0.87 4.88 -4.33
CA PHE A 259 0.48 4.10 -3.16
C PHE A 259 1.59 4.10 -2.09
N LEU A 260 2.85 4.03 -2.51
CA LEU A 260 4.01 4.05 -1.61
C LEU A 260 4.19 5.42 -0.93
N ILE A 261 4.06 6.51 -1.68
CA ILE A 261 4.12 7.88 -1.15
C ILE A 261 2.96 8.10 -0.16
N GLY A 262 1.74 7.70 -0.53
CA GLY A 262 0.59 7.79 0.37
C GLY A 262 0.75 6.97 1.66
N TYR A 263 1.37 5.80 1.55
CA TYR A 263 1.74 4.97 2.70
C TYR A 263 2.73 5.69 3.62
N PHE A 264 3.86 6.18 3.10
CA PHE A 264 4.85 6.87 3.94
C PHE A 264 4.36 8.20 4.51
N ALA A 265 3.59 8.96 3.72
CA ALA A 265 2.98 10.21 4.16
C ALA A 265 2.11 10.00 5.40
N SER A 266 1.50 8.82 5.54
CA SER A 266 0.67 8.50 6.69
C SER A 266 1.39 8.31 8.02
N PHE A 267 2.71 8.16 8.02
CA PHE A 267 3.52 8.09 9.25
C PHE A 267 3.94 9.48 9.73
N ILE A 268 3.86 10.49 8.86
CA ILE A 268 4.23 11.87 9.18
C ILE A 268 3.46 12.40 10.41
N PRO A 269 2.13 12.20 10.57
CA PRO A 269 1.41 12.59 11.79
C PRO A 269 2.07 12.08 13.08
N SER A 270 2.40 10.79 13.13
CA SER A 270 3.02 10.16 14.30
C SER A 270 4.43 10.71 14.55
N MET A 271 5.22 10.89 13.50
CA MET A 271 6.58 11.46 13.61
C MET A 271 6.58 12.95 14.01
N MET A 272 5.54 13.68 13.64
CA MET A 272 5.40 15.12 13.92
C MET A 272 4.78 15.42 15.28
N THR A 273 4.36 14.40 16.05
CA THR A 273 3.73 14.61 17.38
C THR A 273 4.64 15.41 18.31
N PHE A 274 5.94 15.10 18.35
CA PHE A 274 6.91 15.86 19.14
C PHE A 274 7.00 17.32 18.65
N VAL A 275 7.07 17.53 17.34
CA VAL A 275 7.21 18.86 16.75
C VAL A 275 5.98 19.73 17.00
N VAL A 276 4.78 19.13 16.94
CA VAL A 276 3.51 19.86 17.06
C VAL A 276 3.15 20.13 18.52
N PHE A 277 3.39 19.19 19.44
CA PHE A 277 2.94 19.33 20.84
C PHE A 277 4.05 19.74 21.81
N VAL A 278 5.29 19.26 21.61
CA VAL A 278 6.39 19.49 22.56
C VAL A 278 7.10 20.80 22.29
N LEU A 279 7.50 21.07 21.03
CA LEU A 279 8.27 22.27 20.68
C LEU A 279 7.53 23.60 20.97
N PRO A 280 6.22 23.76 20.74
CA PRO A 280 5.56 25.04 21.00
C PRO A 280 5.28 25.29 22.48
N SER A 281 5.21 24.22 23.29
CA SER A 281 4.80 24.30 24.68
C SER A 281 5.96 24.67 25.61
N LYS A 282 5.83 25.80 26.31
CA LYS A 282 6.79 26.22 27.34
C LYS A 282 6.91 25.19 28.47
N ASN A 283 5.80 24.57 28.86
CA ASN A 283 5.77 23.59 29.95
C ASN A 283 6.45 22.28 29.55
N TYR A 284 6.18 21.75 28.35
CA TYR A 284 6.85 20.53 27.89
C TYR A 284 8.35 20.76 27.67
N LYS A 285 8.74 21.94 27.16
CA LYS A 285 10.16 22.32 27.04
C LYS A 285 10.87 22.40 28.39
N SER A 286 10.22 22.95 29.42
CA SER A 286 10.83 23.04 30.76
C SER A 286 11.02 21.66 31.38
N GLU A 287 10.04 20.77 31.25
CA GLU A 287 10.15 19.37 31.73
C GLU A 287 11.21 18.57 30.96
N LEU A 288 11.28 18.75 29.64
CA LEU A 288 12.32 18.09 28.85
C LEU A 288 13.72 18.54 29.29
N ARG A 289 13.89 19.84 29.53
CA ARG A 289 15.16 20.40 30.02
C ARG A 289 15.51 19.86 31.40
N SER A 290 14.57 19.83 32.34
CA SER A 290 14.80 19.31 33.69
C SER A 290 15.23 17.84 33.66
N PHE A 291 14.59 17.03 32.82
CA PHE A 291 14.93 15.63 32.61
C PHE A 291 16.38 15.45 32.12
N TYR A 292 16.79 16.19 31.09
CA TYR A 292 18.16 16.11 30.57
C TYR A 292 19.19 16.59 31.58
N GLU A 293 18.93 17.69 32.30
CA GLU A 293 19.82 18.18 33.35
C GLU A 293 19.98 17.15 34.47
N GLN A 294 18.90 16.49 34.88
CA GLN A 294 18.92 15.47 35.92
C GLN A 294 19.68 14.21 35.48
N LYS A 295 19.46 13.76 34.23
CA LYS A 295 20.18 12.63 33.64
C LYS A 295 21.67 12.91 33.47
N PHE A 296 22.02 14.11 33.00
CA PHE A 296 23.41 14.54 32.85
C PHE A 296 24.13 14.63 34.21
N ARG A 297 23.46 15.16 35.25
CA ARG A 297 23.99 15.17 36.62
C ARG A 297 24.21 13.75 37.18
N ARG A 298 23.34 12.80 36.83
CA ARG A 298 23.45 11.39 37.24
C ARG A 298 24.63 10.69 36.55
N PHE A 299 24.78 10.92 35.23
CA PHE A 299 25.90 10.41 34.44
C PHE A 299 27.26 10.95 34.93
N ARG A 300 27.29 12.21 35.41
CA ARG A 300 28.51 12.83 35.96
C ARG A 300 28.84 12.36 37.39
N ARG A 301 27.92 11.70 38.09
CA ARG A 301 28.10 11.20 39.48
C ARG A 301 28.45 9.71 39.55
N ASN A 302 28.14 8.94 38.52
CA ASN A 302 28.61 7.56 38.35
C ASN A 302 29.47 7.52 37.07
N PRO A 303 30.80 7.69 37.16
CA PRO A 303 31.70 7.47 36.03
C PRO A 303 31.63 6.02 35.53
#